data_AF-A0A845UBF7-F1
#
_entry.id   AF-A0A845UBF7-F1
#
_cell.length_a   1.000
_cell.length_b   1.000
_cell.length_c   1.000
_cell.angle_alpha   90.00
_cell.angle_beta   90.00
_cell.angle_gamma   90.00
#
_symmetry.space_group_name_H-M   'P 1'
#
loop_
_entity.id
_entity.type
_entity.pdbx_description
1 polymer ?
#
loop_
_entity_poly.entity_id
_entity_poly.type
_entity_poly.pdbx_seq_one_letter_code
_entity_poly.pdbx_strand_id
1 'polypeptide(L)'
;MEIVGFDWDSGNWPKCGKHGVSRQVIERLFLEGRVMVAPDPKHSLPTESRHIAVGRVDGRPMFVAFAIRDDLIRPISARYMHEKEITNYEAGT
;
A
#
# COMPACT_ATOMS: atom_id res chain seq x y z
N MET A 1 -11.92 -2.73 -14.64
CA MET A 1 -11.29 -3.53 -13.59
C MET A 1 -11.83 -3.01 -12.28
N GLU A 2 -12.59 -3.83 -11.56
CA GLU A 2 -13.13 -3.47 -10.25
C GLU A 2 -12.31 -4.25 -9.22
N ILE A 3 -11.78 -3.57 -8.19
CA ILE A 3 -11.03 -4.24 -7.13
C ILE A 3 -12.04 -4.81 -6.13
N VAL A 4 -12.03 -6.12 -5.93
CA VAL A 4 -13.05 -6.84 -5.14
C VAL A 4 -12.59 -7.19 -3.73
N GLY A 5 -11.32 -6.95 -3.39
CA GLY A 5 -10.79 -7.22 -2.05
C GLY A 5 -9.28 -7.28 -1.96
N PHE A 6 -8.80 -8.01 -0.95
CA PHE A 6 -7.38 -8.16 -0.62
C PHE A 6 -6.96 -9.62 -0.63
N ASP A 7 -5.80 -9.88 -1.23
CA ASP A 7 -5.14 -11.17 -1.23
C ASP A 7 -4.13 -11.22 -0.07
N TRP A 8 -4.50 -11.91 1.01
CA TRP A 8 -3.67 -12.15 2.18
C TRP A 8 -3.34 -13.63 2.31
N ASP A 9 -2.06 -13.94 2.46
CA ASP A 9 -1.58 -15.31 2.70
C ASP A 9 -0.38 -15.33 3.67
N SER A 10 0.17 -16.53 3.90
CA SER A 10 1.36 -16.72 4.74
C SER A 10 2.64 -16.11 4.13
N GLY A 11 2.66 -15.80 2.84
CA GLY A 11 3.79 -15.23 2.13
C GLY A 11 3.89 -13.70 2.21
N ASN A 12 2.77 -12.99 2.43
CA ASN A 12 2.74 -11.53 2.51
C ASN A 12 2.44 -10.97 3.91
N TRP A 13 1.57 -11.62 4.70
CA TRP A 13 1.12 -11.06 5.96
C TRP A 13 2.27 -10.83 6.96
N PRO A 14 3.18 -11.80 7.22
CA PRO A 14 4.25 -11.60 8.20
C PRO A 14 5.16 -10.42 7.86
N LYS A 15 5.34 -10.11 6.56
CA LYS A 15 6.17 -8.99 6.10
C LYS A 15 5.47 -7.65 6.35
N CYS A 16 4.18 -7.56 6.05
CA CYS A 16 3.39 -6.35 6.28
C CYS A 16 3.21 -6.07 7.78
N GLY A 17 2.91 -7.10 8.56
CA GLY A 17 2.70 -6.98 10.01
C GLY A 17 3.96 -6.63 10.81
N LYS A 18 5.16 -6.87 10.25
CA LYS A 18 6.44 -6.60 10.93
C LYS A 18 6.61 -5.12 11.32
N HIS A 19 5.96 -4.20 10.62
CA HIS A 19 6.09 -2.77 10.85
C HIS A 19 4.99 -2.17 11.74
N GLY A 20 4.24 -3.00 12.45
CA GLY A 20 3.22 -2.56 13.42
C GLY A 20 1.94 -2.02 12.77
N VAL A 21 1.67 -2.40 11.53
CA VAL A 21 0.43 -2.05 10.82
C VAL A 21 -0.44 -3.31 10.72
N SER A 22 -1.68 -3.24 11.18
CA SER A 22 -2.62 -4.37 11.07
C SER A 22 -3.22 -4.48 9.66
N ARG A 23 -3.79 -5.65 9.32
CA ARG A 23 -4.52 -5.82 8.04
C ARG A 23 -5.64 -4.79 7.92
N GLN A 24 -6.42 -4.58 8.98
CA GLN A 24 -7.54 -3.64 8.97
C GLN A 24 -7.08 -2.22 8.64
N VAL A 25 -5.93 -1.78 9.17
CA VAL A 25 -5.40 -0.45 8.89
C VAL A 25 -4.94 -0.35 7.43
N ILE A 26 -4.30 -1.39 6.88
CA ILE A 26 -3.90 -1.43 5.47
C ILE A 26 -5.13 -1.38 4.57
N GLU A 27 -6.16 -2.16 4.87
CA GLU A 27 -7.40 -2.20 4.08
C GLU A 27 -8.13 -0.86 4.12
N ARG A 28 -8.24 -0.25 5.31
CA ARG A 28 -8.82 1.08 5.50
C ARG A 28 -8.14 2.17 4.66
N LEU A 29 -6.81 2.10 4.46
CA LEU A 29 -6.10 3.05 3.59
C LEU A 29 -6.70 3.09 2.18
N PHE A 30 -7.07 1.94 1.61
CA PHE A 30 -7.65 1.85 0.28
C PHE A 30 -9.15 2.14 0.27
N LEU A 31 -9.86 1.84 1.35
CA LEU A 31 -11.31 2.03 1.45
C LEU A 31 -11.71 3.49 1.79
N GLU A 32 -10.90 4.22 2.54
CA GLU A 32 -11.21 5.59 3.01
C GLU A 32 -10.94 6.68 1.96
N GLY A 33 -10.53 6.30 0.74
CA GLY A 33 -10.61 7.15 -0.46
C GLY A 33 -9.60 8.31 -0.55
N ARG A 34 -8.65 8.43 0.38
CA ARG A 34 -7.56 9.44 0.32
C ARG A 34 -6.20 8.76 0.19
N VAL A 35 -6.04 8.04 -0.92
CA VAL A 35 -4.79 7.36 -1.28
C VAL A 35 -4.36 7.80 -2.67
N MET A 36 -3.13 8.28 -2.78
CA MET A 36 -2.46 8.45 -4.06
C MET A 36 -1.83 7.12 -4.47
N VAL A 37 -2.12 6.66 -5.68
CA VAL A 37 -1.54 5.44 -6.24
C VAL A 37 -0.65 5.80 -7.42
N ALA A 38 0.58 5.30 -7.40
CA ALA A 38 1.54 5.49 -8.48
C ALA A 38 2.18 4.15 -8.89
N PRO A 39 2.51 3.94 -10.17
CA PRO A 39 3.31 2.79 -10.59
C PRO A 39 4.68 2.76 -9.90
N ASP A 40 5.16 1.56 -9.59
CA ASP A 40 6.49 1.32 -9.07
C ASP A 40 7.35 0.56 -10.11
N PRO A 41 7.83 1.25 -11.16
CA PRO A 41 8.54 0.61 -12.26
C PRO A 41 9.87 -0.01 -11.80
N LYS A 42 10.45 0.47 -10.69
CA LYS A 42 11.71 -0.05 -10.14
C LYS A 42 11.56 -1.46 -9.59
N HIS A 43 10.38 -1.80 -9.07
CA HIS A 43 10.12 -3.11 -8.48
C HIS A 43 9.15 -3.96 -9.31
N SER A 44 8.60 -3.40 -10.39
CA SER A 44 7.75 -4.13 -11.33
C SER A 44 8.57 -5.08 -12.19
N LEU A 45 8.02 -6.27 -12.45
CA LEU A 45 8.54 -7.23 -13.42
C LEU A 45 7.56 -7.35 -14.58
N PRO A 46 7.97 -7.86 -15.77
CA PRO A 46 7.05 -8.06 -16.90
C PRO A 46 5.80 -8.88 -16.56
N THR A 47 5.90 -9.76 -15.54
CA THR A 47 4.81 -10.63 -15.08
C THR A 47 4.07 -10.11 -13.84
N GLU A 48 4.54 -9.04 -13.19
CA GLU A 48 3.93 -8.49 -11.98
C GLU A 48 4.11 -6.97 -11.92
N SER A 49 3.03 -6.24 -12.21
CA SER A 49 2.99 -4.78 -12.08
C SER A 49 2.79 -4.38 -10.62
N ARG A 50 3.74 -3.61 -10.09
CA ARG A 50 3.73 -3.12 -8.72
C ARG A 50 3.38 -1.64 -8.67
N HIS A 51 2.73 -1.28 -7.57
CA HIS A 51 2.23 0.05 -7.32
C HIS A 51 2.56 0.44 -5.88
N ILE A 52 2.65 1.74 -5.67
CA ILE A 52 2.78 2.36 -4.37
C ILE A 52 1.49 3.12 -4.08
N ALA A 53 0.92 2.86 -2.92
CA ALA A 53 -0.16 3.61 -2.32
C ALA A 53 0.41 4.46 -1.18
N VAL A 54 0.14 5.76 -1.21
CA VAL A 54 0.48 6.70 -0.14
C VAL A 54 -0.76 7.45 0.30
N GLY A 55 -1.01 7.49 1.60
CA GLY A 55 -2.19 8.18 2.15
C GLY A 55 -2.13 8.28 3.66
N ARG A 56 -3.29 8.46 4.29
CA ARG A 56 -3.40 8.59 5.75
C ARG A 56 -4.52 7.71 6.29
N VAL A 57 -4.26 7.08 7.43
CA VAL A 57 -5.27 6.40 8.26
C VAL A 57 -5.10 6.88 9.69
N ASP A 58 -6.19 7.29 10.34
CA ASP A 58 -6.19 7.82 11.71
C ASP A 58 -5.16 8.96 11.92
N GLY A 59 -5.04 9.85 10.92
CA GLY A 59 -4.09 10.98 10.94
C GLY A 59 -2.63 10.59 10.69
N ARG A 60 -2.30 9.31 10.53
CA ARG A 60 -0.93 8.83 10.34
C ARG A 60 -0.64 8.56 8.86
N PRO A 61 0.42 9.15 8.29
CA PRO A 61 0.81 8.91 6.91
C PRO A 61 1.39 7.51 6.73
N MET A 62 0.94 6.84 5.68
CA MET A 62 1.20 5.44 5.40
C MET A 62 1.67 5.23 3.98
N PHE A 63 2.54 4.24 3.84
CA PHE A 63 3.08 3.75 2.59
C PHE A 63 2.74 2.26 2.46
N VAL A 64 2.18 1.86 1.31
CA VAL A 64 1.91 0.46 0.98
C VAL A 64 2.40 0.17 -0.43
N ALA A 65 3.32 -0.78 -0.57
CA ALA A 65 3.66 -1.37 -1.87
C ALA A 65 2.77 -2.58 -2.10
N PHE A 66 2.17 -2.68 -3.28
CA PHE A 66 1.23 -3.76 -3.61
C PHE A 66 1.28 -4.13 -5.10
N ALA A 67 0.73 -5.29 -5.42
CA ALA A 67 0.42 -5.71 -6.79
C ALA A 67 -1.09 -5.95 -6.94
N ILE A 68 -1.57 -6.01 -8.18
CA ILE A 68 -2.94 -6.41 -8.49
C ILE A 68 -2.88 -7.81 -9.12
N ARG A 69 -3.63 -8.77 -8.59
CA ARG A 69 -3.74 -10.15 -9.10
C ARG A 69 -5.22 -10.55 -9.09
N ASP A 70 -5.77 -10.97 -10.23
CA ASP A 70 -7.15 -11.44 -10.34
C ASP A 70 -8.16 -10.54 -9.61
N ASP A 71 -8.06 -9.22 -9.82
CA ASP A 71 -8.89 -8.17 -9.19
C ASP A 71 -8.68 -7.94 -7.67
N LEU A 72 -7.69 -8.57 -7.07
CA LEU A 72 -7.33 -8.40 -5.67
C LEU A 72 -6.08 -7.53 -5.51
N ILE A 73 -6.10 -6.65 -4.49
CA ILE A 73 -4.90 -5.98 -4.00
C ILE A 73 -4.10 -7.01 -3.20
N ARG A 74 -2.86 -7.27 -3.61
CA ARG A 74 -1.91 -8.08 -2.86
C ARG A 74 -0.87 -7.15 -2.21
N PRO A 75 -0.98 -6.83 -0.92
CA PRO A 75 0.04 -6.04 -0.24
C PRO A 75 1.36 -6.82 -0.18
N ILE A 76 2.46 -6.10 -0.42
CA ILE A 76 3.82 -6.65 -0.44
C ILE A 76 4.61 -6.10 0.76
N SER A 77 4.43 -4.81 1.04
CA SER A 77 5.02 -4.13 2.19
C SER A 77 4.09 -3.02 2.64
N ALA A 78 3.98 -2.80 3.95
CA ALA A 78 3.18 -1.73 4.54
C ALA A 78 3.89 -1.16 5.76
N ARG A 79 3.90 0.16 5.89
CA ARG A 79 4.52 0.87 7.02
C ARG A 79 3.99 2.29 7.16
N TYR A 80 4.24 2.89 8.32
CA TYR A 80 4.15 4.34 8.45
C TYR A 80 5.32 5.01 7.73
N MET A 81 5.07 6.21 7.22
CA MET A 81 6.08 7.00 6.49
C MET A 81 7.07 7.65 7.47
N HIS A 82 8.31 7.82 7.00
CA HIS A 82 9.32 8.63 7.69
C HIS A 82 9.12 10.12 7.37
N GLU A 83 9.59 11.02 8.24
CA GLU A 83 9.41 12.49 8.11
C GLU A 83 9.73 13.03 6.71
N LYS A 84 10.86 12.63 6.12
CA LYS A 84 11.25 13.08 4.76
C LYS A 84 10.23 12.68 3.69
N GLU A 85 9.65 11.49 3.82
CA GLU A 85 8.64 11.00 2.88
C GLU A 85 7.33 11.76 3.08
N ILE A 86 6.99 12.10 4.33
CA ILE A 86 5.81 12.91 4.67
C ILE A 86 5.94 14.29 4.02
N THR A 87 7.08 14.96 4.19
CA THR A 87 7.33 16.27 3.57
C THR A 87 7.19 16.22 2.05
N ASN A 88 7.75 15.19 1.40
CA ASN A 88 7.62 15.03 -0.05
C ASN A 88 6.17 14.77 -0.48
N TYR A 89 5.41 13.99 0.29
CA TYR A 89 4.00 13.75 0.05
C TYR A 89 3.16 15.01 0.21
N GLU A 90 3.37 15.77 1.29
CA GLU A 90 2.65 17.02 1.56
C GLU A 90 2.98 18.15 0.58
N ALA A 91 4.22 18.23 0.09
CA ALA A 91 4.60 19.24 -0.90
C ALA A 91 3.97 18.99 -2.28
N GLY A 92 3.51 17.77 -2.55
CA GLY A 92 2.88 17.38 -3.82
C GLY A 92 1.36 17.18 -3.76
N THR A 93 0.73 17.41 -2.59
CA THR A 93 -0.73 17.33 -2.38
C THR A 93 -1.32 18.72 -2.22
#